data_AF-A0AAD5GP24-F1
#
_entry.id   AF-A0AAD5GP24-F1
#
_cell.length_a   1.000
_cell.length_b   1.000
_cell.length_c   1.000
_cell.angle_alpha   90.00
_cell.angle_beta   90.00
_cell.angle_gamma   90.00
#
_symmetry.space_group_name_H-M   'P 1'
#
loop_
_entity.id
_entity.type
_entity.pdbx_description
1 polymer ?
#
loop_
_entity_poly.entity_id
_entity_poly.type
_entity_poly.pdbx_seq_one_letter_code
_entity_poly.pdbx_strand_id
1 'polypeptide(L)'
;MDDKLVESKRIVFVTVGTTSFDSLVRVVDSDQVKEALSEKGYTHLVIQMGRGSYIPKKSSGEDGSLVVDYFTFSSSIADYLRSASLVLSHA
;
A
#
# COMPACT_ATOMS: atom_id res chain seq x y z
N MET A 1 -32.20 8.60 1.01
CA MET A 1 -31.33 8.90 2.17
C MET A 1 -30.00 8.31 1.83
N ASP A 2 -29.31 9.07 1.01
CA ASP A 2 -28.20 8.67 0.19
C ASP A 2 -26.99 8.87 1.08
N ASP A 3 -26.55 7.77 1.71
CA ASP A 3 -25.35 7.71 2.52
C ASP A 3 -24.17 7.93 1.59
N LYS A 4 -23.90 9.21 1.33
CA LYS A 4 -22.80 9.69 0.52
C LYS A 4 -21.54 9.42 1.32
N LEU A 5 -21.08 8.15 1.26
CA LEU A 5 -19.81 7.72 1.81
C LEU A 5 -18.79 8.74 1.31
N VAL A 6 -18.31 9.57 2.23
CA VAL A 6 -17.00 10.18 2.08
C VAL A 6 -16.09 9.00 1.80
N GLU A 7 -15.64 8.85 0.55
CA GLU A 7 -14.54 7.96 0.19
C GLU A 7 -13.33 8.44 1.00
N SER A 8 -13.30 8.00 2.26
CA SER A 8 -12.23 8.27 3.19
C SER A 8 -11.10 7.45 2.62
N LYS A 9 -10.21 8.12 1.88
CA LYS A 9 -9.08 7.51 1.19
C LYS A 9 -8.25 6.73 2.21
N ARG A 10 -8.52 5.43 2.35
CA ARG A 10 -7.85 4.57 3.33
C ARG A 10 -6.59 4.00 2.70
N ILE A 11 -5.49 4.64 3.03
CA ILE A 11 -4.17 4.32 2.50
C ILE A 11 -3.47 3.36 3.46
N VAL A 12 -3.01 2.23 2.94
CA VAL A 12 -2.10 1.31 3.60
C VAL A 12 -0.69 1.64 3.14
N PHE A 13 0.17 2.02 4.06
CA PHE A 13 1.56 2.32 3.77
C PHE A 13 2.46 1.19 4.28
N VAL A 14 3.22 0.57 3.40
CA VAL A 14 4.15 -0.51 3.73
C VAL A 14 5.56 0.04 3.64
N THR A 15 6.34 -0.03 4.70
CA THR A 15 7.76 0.34 4.71
C THR A 15 8.62 -0.85 5.09
N VAL A 16 9.39 -1.35 4.12
CA VAL A 16 10.53 -2.23 4.41
C VAL A 16 11.73 -1.35 4.74
N GLY A 17 12.45 -1.67 5.83
CA GLY A 17 13.67 -0.96 6.19
C GLY A 17 14.77 -1.07 5.14
N THR A 18 16.00 -0.67 5.48
CA THR A 18 17.15 -0.74 4.57
C THR A 18 17.60 -2.16 4.21
N THR A 19 17.06 -3.17 4.88
CA THR A 19 17.28 -4.59 4.61
C THR A 19 16.36 -5.04 3.47
N SER A 20 16.92 -5.63 2.41
CA SER A 20 16.16 -6.07 1.24
C SER A 20 15.13 -7.13 1.61
N PHE A 21 13.90 -6.69 1.87
CA PHE A 21 12.81 -7.56 2.29
C PHE A 21 11.77 -7.71 1.19
N ASP A 22 12.23 -8.33 0.12
CA ASP A 22 11.48 -8.74 -1.06
C ASP A 22 10.23 -9.57 -0.69
N SER A 23 10.38 -10.42 0.33
CA SER A 23 9.32 -11.31 0.80
C SER A 23 8.09 -10.56 1.31
N LEU A 24 8.25 -9.45 2.04
CA LEU A 24 7.09 -8.69 2.52
C LEU A 24 6.40 -8.01 1.35
N VAL A 25 7.17 -7.40 0.45
CA VAL A 25 6.63 -6.75 -0.77
C VAL A 25 5.83 -7.77 -1.59
N ARG A 26 6.35 -8.99 -1.76
CA ARG A 26 5.67 -10.07 -2.46
C ARG A 26 4.40 -10.54 -1.76
N VAL A 27 4.42 -10.63 -0.44
CA VAL A 27 3.23 -10.99 0.36
C VAL A 27 2.15 -9.92 0.23
N VAL A 28 2.49 -8.63 0.42
CA VAL A 28 1.50 -7.54 0.29
C VAL A 28 1.02 -7.34 -1.14
N ASP A 29 1.83 -7.71 -2.12
CA ASP A 29 1.49 -7.71 -3.55
C ASP A 29 0.72 -8.98 -3.99
N SER A 30 0.54 -9.96 -3.11
CA SER A 30 -0.27 -11.13 -3.42
C SER A 30 -1.75 -10.77 -3.43
N ASP A 31 -2.51 -11.39 -4.34
CA ASP A 31 -3.95 -11.13 -4.50
C ASP A 31 -4.71 -11.31 -3.17
N GLN A 32 -4.33 -12.34 -2.40
CA GLN A 32 -4.91 -12.63 -1.09
C GLN A 32 -4.86 -11.43 -0.11
N VAL A 33 -3.75 -10.68 -0.10
CA VAL A 33 -3.63 -9.49 0.74
C VAL A 33 -4.38 -8.31 0.12
N LYS A 34 -4.31 -8.13 -1.19
CA LYS A 34 -5.04 -7.06 -1.88
C LYS A 34 -6.54 -7.19 -1.69
N GLU A 35 -7.08 -8.40 -1.82
CA GLU A 35 -8.48 -8.71 -1.57
C GLU A 35 -8.85 -8.46 -0.11
N ALA A 36 -8.07 -8.97 0.84
CA ALA A 36 -8.31 -8.72 2.26
C ALA A 36 -8.30 -7.21 2.59
N LEU A 37 -7.41 -6.43 1.96
CA LEU A 37 -7.36 -4.98 2.12
C LEU A 37 -8.61 -4.32 1.50
N SER A 38 -9.01 -4.71 0.29
CA SER A 38 -10.26 -4.23 -0.33
C SER A 38 -11.49 -4.57 0.51
N GLU A 39 -11.59 -5.78 1.06
CA GLU A 39 -12.69 -6.21 1.94
C GLU A 39 -12.74 -5.41 3.23
N LYS A 40 -11.59 -4.99 3.76
CA LYS A 40 -11.50 -4.08 4.91
C LYS A 40 -11.85 -2.63 4.57
N GLY A 41 -12.11 -2.33 3.29
CA GLY A 41 -12.43 -1.01 2.78
C GLY A 41 -11.20 -0.11 2.60
N TYR A 42 -10.01 -0.70 2.43
CA TYR A 42 -8.84 0.06 1.97
C TYR A 42 -8.94 0.28 0.47
N THR A 43 -8.58 1.49 0.04
CA THR A 43 -8.66 1.88 -1.37
C THR A 43 -7.29 2.02 -2.01
N HIS A 44 -6.26 2.24 -1.20
CA HIS A 44 -4.90 2.51 -1.68
C HIS A 44 -3.88 1.71 -0.86
N LEU A 45 -2.92 1.11 -1.55
CA LEU A 45 -1.75 0.43 -1.01
C LEU A 45 -0.50 1.10 -1.59
N VAL A 46 0.35 1.61 -0.72
CA VAL A 46 1.58 2.30 -1.08
C VAL A 46 2.74 1.55 -0.46
N ILE A 47 3.65 1.05 -1.29
CA ILE A 47 4.77 0.23 -0.84
C ILE A 47 6.07 0.99 -1.04
N GLN A 48 6.74 1.30 0.07
CA GLN A 48 8.11 1.79 0.08
C GLN A 48 9.07 0.60 0.01
N MET A 49 9.91 0.60 -1.02
CA MET A 49 10.93 -0.42 -1.24
C MET A 49 12.33 0.15 -1.01
N GLY A 50 13.18 -0.57 -0.29
CA GLY A 50 14.58 -0.19 -0.12
C GLY A 50 15.44 -0.54 -1.34
N ARG A 51 16.60 -1.16 -1.09
CA ARG A 51 17.49 -1.73 -2.12
C ARG A 51 17.02 -3.11 -2.64
N GLY A 52 15.72 -3.41 -2.51
CA GLY A 52 15.14 -4.64 -3.04
C GLY A 52 15.11 -4.65 -4.56
N SER A 53 15.01 -5.84 -5.17
CA SER A 53 14.90 -5.98 -6.63
C SER A 53 13.49 -6.34 -7.09
N TYR A 54 12.61 -6.83 -6.22
CA TYR A 54 11.21 -7.06 -6.58
C TYR A 54 10.46 -5.77 -6.79
N ILE A 55 9.58 -5.81 -7.78
CA ILE A 55 8.73 -4.70 -8.16
C ILE A 55 7.30 -5.21 -8.13
N PRO A 56 6.46 -4.71 -7.21
CA PRO A 56 5.08 -5.15 -7.11
C PRO A 56 4.28 -4.65 -8.31
N LYS A 57 3.15 -5.29 -8.57
CA LYS A 57 2.31 -4.94 -9.71
C LYS A 57 1.50 -3.68 -9.38
N LYS A 58 1.79 -2.57 -10.09
CA LYS A 58 0.98 -1.35 -9.97
C LYS A 58 -0.45 -1.64 -10.42
N SER A 59 -1.39 -1.05 -9.71
CA SER A 59 -2.81 -1.10 -10.05
C SER A 59 -3.37 0.30 -9.89
N SER A 60 -4.03 0.80 -10.92
CA SER A 60 -4.71 2.10 -10.86
C SER A 60 -6.13 2.01 -10.28
N GLY A 61 -6.57 0.80 -9.89
CA GLY A 61 -7.91 0.57 -9.34
C GLY A 61 -9.05 0.81 -10.34
N GLU A 62 -8.77 0.82 -11.64
CA GLU A 62 -9.74 1.16 -12.70
C GLU A 62 -10.97 0.23 -12.75
N ASP A 63 -10.83 -1.00 -12.24
CA ASP A 63 -11.90 -2.01 -12.17
C ASP A 63 -12.63 -2.02 -10.80
N GLY A 64 -12.40 -1.00 -9.96
CA GLY A 64 -12.85 -1.02 -8.56
C GLY A 64 -11.96 -1.86 -7.63
N SER A 65 -10.77 -2.24 -8.12
CA SER A 65 -9.75 -2.93 -7.34
C SER A 65 -8.89 -1.96 -6.52
N LEU A 66 -8.14 -2.50 -5.56
CA LEU A 66 -7.20 -1.74 -4.74
C LEU A 66 -6.18 -1.01 -5.62
N VAL A 67 -6.00 0.29 -5.41
CA VAL A 67 -4.94 1.06 -6.05
C VAL A 67 -3.62 0.66 -5.41
N VAL A 68 -2.66 0.18 -6.20
CA VAL A 68 -1.35 -0.26 -5.72
C VAL A 68 -0.27 0.61 -6.34
N ASP A 69 0.45 1.31 -5.49
CA ASP A 69 1.60 2.13 -5.86
C ASP A 69 2.83 1.74 -5.08
N TYR A 70 4.00 2.04 -5.65
CA TYR A 70 5.27 1.79 -5.00
C TYR A 70 6.29 2.86 -5.35
N PHE A 71 7.21 3.07 -4.42
CA PHE A 71 8.35 3.96 -4.59
C PHE A 71 9.54 3.42 -3.81
N THR A 72 10.76 3.85 -4.16
CA THR A 72 11.96 3.36 -3.49
C THR A 72 12.32 4.23 -2.28
N PHE A 73 13.00 5.34 -2.53
CA PHE A 73 13.38 6.29 -1.52
C PHE A 73 12.75 7.65 -1.84
N SER A 74 11.95 8.17 -0.92
CA SER A 74 11.35 9.49 -1.03
C SER A 74 11.54 10.24 0.27
N SER A 75 12.01 11.49 0.19
CA SER A 75 12.05 12.41 1.34
C SER A 75 10.65 12.69 1.92
N SER A 76 9.59 12.35 1.18
CA SER A 76 8.19 12.57 1.57
C SER A 76 7.54 11.37 2.26
N ILE A 77 8.28 10.36 2.71
CA ILE A 77 7.74 9.21 3.48
C ILE A 77 6.92 9.67 4.69
N ALA A 78 7.33 10.75 5.36
CA ALA A 78 6.61 11.29 6.52
C ALA A 78 5.17 11.72 6.17
N ASP A 79 4.94 12.22 4.95
CA ASP A 79 3.61 12.60 4.47
C ASP A 79 2.72 11.37 4.22
N TYR A 80 3.32 10.30 3.67
CA TYR A 80 2.63 9.01 3.53
C TYR A 80 2.28 8.41 4.88
N LEU A 81 3.20 8.45 5.85
CA LEU A 81 2.92 7.98 7.21
C LEU A 81 1.78 8.75 7.87
N ARG A 82 1.72 10.08 7.68
CA ARG A 82 0.64 10.92 8.22
C ARG A 82 -0.70 10.69 7.53
N SER A 83 -0.68 10.43 6.23
CA SER A 83 -1.88 10.21 5.43
C SER A 83 -2.38 8.76 5.48
N ALA A 84 -1.51 7.82 5.87
CA ALA A 84 -1.83 6.41 5.97
C ALA A 84 -2.81 6.15 7.11
N SER A 85 -3.84 5.37 6.81
CA SER A 85 -4.74 4.81 7.83
C SER A 85 -4.12 3.60 8.51
N LEU A 86 -3.21 2.89 7.83
CA LEU A 86 -2.49 1.75 8.36
C LEU A 86 -1.04 1.80 7.88
N VAL A 87 -0.09 1.67 8.81
CA VAL A 87 1.34 1.58 8.49
C VAL A 87 1.83 0.18 8.84
N LEU A 88 2.34 -0.54 7.85
CA LEU A 88 3.00 -1.83 8.01
C LEU A 88 4.52 -1.60 7.93
N SER A 89 5.15 -1.50 9.09
CA SER A 89 6.61 -1.45 9.22
C SER A 89 7.15 -2.82 9.62
N HIS A 90 8.24 -3.25 9.00
CA HIS A 90 8.97 -4.45 9.41
C HIS A 90 10.36 -4.08 9.93
N ALA A 91 10.82 -4.77 10.99
CA ALA A 91 12.07 -4.52 11.73
C ALA A 91 13.12 -5.58 11.42
#